data_AF-A0A2V8UM25-F1
#
_entry.id   AF-A0A2V8UM25-F1
#
_cell.length_a   1.000
_cell.length_b   1.000
_cell.length_c   1.000
_cell.angle_alpha   90.00
_cell.angle_beta   90.00
_cell.angle_gamma   90.00
#
_symmetry.space_group_name_H-M   'P 1'
#
loop_
_entity.id
_entity.type
_entity.pdbx_description
1 polymer ?
#
loop_
_entity_poly.entity_id
_entity_poly.type
_entity_poly.pdbx_seq_one_letter_code
_entity_poly.pdbx_strand_id
1 'polypeptide(L)'
;MIDVVMPMMDGFELAVRMRKIRPRLPIVYMSAYPEKAELRPEQTRNIPFVPKPFTSLTLVGKIREALEALDTPLSQAPGQG
;
A
#
# COMPACT_ATOMS: atom_id res chain seq x y z
N MET A 1 4.02 -5.09 6.05
CA MET A 1 3.76 -3.64 6.25
C MET A 1 5.08 -2.88 6.09
N ILE A 2 5.06 -1.64 5.62
CA ILE A 2 6.26 -0.80 5.39
C ILE A 2 6.03 0.59 5.99
N ASP A 3 6.98 1.09 6.78
CA ASP A 3 6.99 2.50 7.18
C ASP A 3 7.46 3.37 6.02
N VAL A 4 6.74 4.45 5.73
CA VAL A 4 7.10 5.40 4.68
C VAL A 4 8.25 6.30 5.12
N VAL A 5 8.31 6.63 6.41
CA VAL A 5 9.35 7.49 6.96
C VAL A 5 10.36 6.60 7.68
N MET A 6 11.43 6.23 6.97
CA MET A 6 12.56 5.51 7.54
C MET A 6 13.84 6.34 7.40
N PRO A 7 14.76 6.28 8.38
CA PRO A 7 16.11 6.79 8.19
C PRO A 7 16.78 6.07 7.01
N MET A 8 17.50 6.82 6.18
CA MET A 8 18.33 6.30 5.07
C MET A 8 17.60 5.68 3.86
N MET A 9 16.29 5.39 3.93
CA MET A 9 15.55 4.74 2.86
C MET A 9 14.13 5.28 2.76
N ASP A 10 13.65 5.50 1.53
CA ASP A 10 12.25 5.80 1.28
C ASP A 10 11.42 4.49 1.27
N GLY A 11 10.40 4.41 2.13
CA GLY A 11 9.52 3.25 2.19
C GLY A 11 8.77 2.98 0.88
N PHE A 12 8.51 4.01 0.06
CA PHE A 12 7.94 3.84 -1.27
C PHE A 12 8.90 3.11 -2.22
N GLU A 13 10.18 3.48 -2.20
CA GLU A 13 11.19 2.83 -3.01
C GLU A 13 11.36 1.36 -2.61
N LEU A 14 11.34 1.07 -1.30
CA LEU A 14 11.37 -0.29 -0.78
C LEU A 14 10.23 -1.13 -1.33
N ALA A 15 9.00 -0.61 -1.33
CA ALA A 15 7.84 -1.33 -1.86
C ALA A 15 7.95 -1.61 -3.36
N VAL A 16 8.46 -0.65 -4.14
CA VAL A 16 8.73 -0.84 -5.58
C VAL A 16 9.74 -1.97 -5.79
N ARG A 17 10.85 -1.96 -5.03
CA ARG A 17 11.88 -3.02 -5.09
C ARG A 17 11.28 -4.39 -4.71
N MET A 18 10.46 -4.45 -3.66
CA MET A 18 9.80 -5.68 -3.23
C MET A 18 8.83 -6.24 -4.27
N ARG A 19 8.06 -5.37 -4.95
CA ARG A 19 7.15 -5.79 -6.04
C ARG A 19 7.88 -6.33 -7.27
N LYS A 20 9.10 -5.86 -7.56
CA LYS A 20 9.92 -6.45 -8.64
C LYS A 20 10.32 -7.90 -8.34
N ILE A 21 10.53 -8.23 -7.06
CA ILE A 21 10.92 -9.58 -6.62
C ILE A 21 9.69 -10.47 -6.43
N ARG A 22 8.61 -9.93 -5.84
CA ARG A 22 7.34 -10.61 -5.58
C ARG A 22 6.18 -9.72 -6.02
N PRO A 23 5.73 -9.81 -7.29
CA PRO A 23 4.70 -8.93 -7.85
C PRO A 23 3.37 -8.94 -7.09
N ARG A 24 3.03 -10.08 -6.48
CA ARG A 24 1.80 -10.28 -5.71
C ARG A 24 1.99 -10.12 -4.20
N LEU A 25 3.10 -9.54 -3.73
CA LEU A 25 3.30 -9.32 -2.30
C LEU A 25 2.25 -8.30 -1.79
N PRO A 26 1.37 -8.68 -0.83
CA PRO A 26 0.49 -7.72 -0.20
C PRO A 26 1.32 -6.76 0.65
N ILE A 27 1.11 -5.47 0.43
CA ILE A 27 1.82 -4.40 1.14
C ILE A 27 0.77 -3.49 1.76
N VAL A 28 1.07 -2.99 2.96
CA VAL A 28 0.35 -1.90 3.62
C VAL A 28 1.40 -0.89 4.05
N TYR A 29 1.20 0.37 3.71
CA TYR A 29 2.05 1.46 4.14
C TYR A 29 1.56 2.06 5.44
N MET A 30 2.49 2.55 6.26
CA MET A 30 2.19 3.28 7.49
C MET A 30 3.09 4.52 7.64
N SER A 31 2.58 5.59 8.26
CA SER A 31 3.37 6.80 8.53
C SER A 31 2.74 7.61 9.65
N ALA A 32 3.56 8.29 10.47
CA ALA A 32 3.10 9.35 11.38
C ALA A 32 2.80 10.68 10.66
N TYR A 33 3.16 10.76 9.37
CA TYR A 33 3.02 11.91 8.49
C TYR A 33 2.11 11.51 7.32
N PRO A 34 0.78 11.59 7.48
CA PRO A 34 -0.18 11.14 6.47
C PRO A 34 -0.10 11.92 5.15
N GLU A 35 0.31 13.19 5.17
CA GLU A 35 0.52 14.03 4.00
C GLU A 35 1.57 13.46 3.03
N LYS A 36 2.53 12.66 3.54
CA LYS A 36 3.49 11.94 2.70
C LYS A 36 2.82 10.91 1.80
N ALA A 37 1.58 10.50 2.09
CA ALA A 37 0.84 9.61 1.24
C ALA A 37 0.56 10.21 -0.15
N GLU A 38 0.53 11.52 -0.29
CA GLU A 38 0.31 12.20 -1.58
C GLU A 38 1.53 12.09 -2.50
N LEU A 39 2.72 11.85 -1.92
CA LEU A 39 3.99 11.71 -2.65
C LEU A 39 4.22 10.30 -3.20
N ARG A 40 3.25 9.39 -3.04
CA ARG A 40 3.35 8.00 -3.51
C ARG A 40 3.58 7.94 -5.02
N PRO A 41 4.56 7.15 -5.50
CA PRO A 41 4.65 6.80 -6.91
C PRO A 41 3.37 6.15 -7.42
N GLU A 42 2.98 6.45 -8.67
CA GLU A 42 1.74 5.95 -9.27
C GLU A 42 1.62 4.42 -9.23
N GLN A 43 2.74 3.71 -9.40
CA GLN A 43 2.79 2.25 -9.35
C GLN A 43 2.42 1.66 -7.97
N THR A 44 2.38 2.51 -6.94
CA THR A 44 2.07 2.14 -5.56
C THR A 44 0.86 2.89 -4.98
N ARG A 45 0.13 3.66 -5.81
CA ARG A 45 -1.03 4.44 -5.39
C ARG A 45 -2.18 3.57 -4.86
N ASN A 46 -2.31 2.35 -5.35
CA ASN A 46 -3.34 1.38 -4.92
C ASN A 46 -2.95 0.57 -3.66
N ILE A 47 -1.78 0.82 -3.07
CA ILE A 47 -1.39 0.11 -1.85
C ILE A 47 -2.08 0.76 -0.65
N PRO A 48 -2.80 -0.01 0.19
CA PRO A 48 -3.45 0.52 1.38
C PRO A 48 -2.50 1.27 2.31
N PHE A 49 -3.03 2.33 2.92
CA PHE A 49 -2.30 3.17 3.85
C PHE A 49 -3.01 3.25 5.21
N VAL A 50 -2.23 3.22 6.28
CA VAL A 50 -2.69 3.43 7.65
C VAL A 50 -1.88 4.55 8.33
N PRO A 51 -2.49 5.69 8.68
CA PRO A 51 -1.80 6.72 9.44
C PRO A 51 -1.54 6.26 10.88
N LYS A 52 -0.43 6.68 11.47
CA LYS A 52 -0.14 6.50 12.90
C LYS A 52 -0.64 7.71 13.69
N PRO A 53 -1.14 7.53 14.93
CA PRO A 53 -1.38 6.23 15.58
C PRO A 53 -2.61 5.51 15.00
N PHE A 54 -2.63 4.18 15.11
CA PHE A 54 -3.73 3.34 14.64
C PHE A 54 -4.15 2.31 15.70
N THR A 55 -5.39 1.83 15.60
CA THR A 55 -5.88 0.72 16.43
C THR A 55 -5.67 -0.61 15.74
N SER A 56 -5.67 -1.72 16.52
CA SER A 56 -5.63 -3.07 15.95
C SER A 56 -6.75 -3.32 14.94
N LEU A 57 -7.95 -2.77 15.19
CA LEU A 57 -9.09 -2.89 14.28
C LEU A 57 -8.80 -2.23 12.92
N THR A 58 -8.30 -0.99 12.94
CA THR A 58 -7.94 -0.27 11.70
C THR A 58 -6.83 -0.98 10.93
N LEU A 59 -5.85 -1.54 11.65
CA LEU A 59 -4.77 -2.30 11.05
C LEU A 59 -5.27 -3.58 10.36
N VAL A 60 -6.09 -4.38 11.07
CA VAL A 60 -6.67 -5.60 10.52
C VAL A 60 -7.49 -5.30 9.27
N GLY A 61 -8.26 -4.21 9.26
CA GLY A 61 -9.00 -3.75 8.08
C GLY A 61 -8.08 -3.50 6.87
N LYS A 62 -6.97 -2.78 7.07
CA LYS A 62 -6.01 -2.49 5.98
C LYS A 62 -5.24 -3.71 5.51
N ILE A 63 -4.96 -4.67 6.39
CA ILE A 63 -4.37 -5.95 5.99
C ILE A 63 -5.36 -6.74 5.13
N ARG A 64 -6.65 -6.76 5.48
CA ARG A 64 -7.70 -7.41 4.67
C ARG A 64 -7.82 -6.77 3.29
N GLU A 65 -7.91 -5.44 3.22
CA GLU A 65 -7.92 -4.71 1.93
C GLU A 65 -6.71 -5.10 1.06
N ALA A 66 -5.51 -5.20 1.65
CA ALA A 66 -4.30 -5.55 0.90
C ALA A 66 -4.31 -7.00 0.38
N LEU A 67 -4.94 -7.91 1.10
CA LEU A 67 -5.10 -9.31 0.70
C LEU A 67 -6.18 -9.46 -0.38
N GLU A 68 -7.33 -8.80 -0.22
CA GLU A 68 -8.45 -8.82 -1.18
C GLU A 68 -8.09 -8.19 -2.53
N ALA A 69 -7.22 -7.17 -2.53
CA ALA A 69 -6.70 -6.56 -3.75
C ALA A 69 -5.87 -7.55 -4.62
N LEU A 70 -5.44 -8.69 -4.07
CA LEU A 70 -4.76 -9.76 -4.83
C LEU A 70 -5.74 -10.74 -5.46
N ASP A 71 -6.93 -10.88 -4.87
CA ASP A 71 -7.97 -11.82 -5.29
C ASP A 71 -8.93 -11.23 -6.32
N THR A 72 -8.92 -9.91 -6.52
CA THR A 72 -9.72 -9.25 -7.56
C THR A 72 -9.09 -9.50 -8.94
N PRO A 73 -9.74 -10.24 -9.86
CA PRO A 73 -9.24 -10.38 -11.22
C PRO A 73 -9.20 -9.01 -11.90
N LEU A 74 -8.20 -8.75 -12.75
CA LEU A 74 -8.03 -7.53 -13.58
C LEU A 74 -9.18 -7.27 -14.58
N SER A 75 -10.34 -7.93 -14.44
CA SER A 75 -11.46 -7.89 -15.34
C SER A 75 -12.68 -7.22 -14.71
N GLN A 76 -12.57 -5.97 -14.29
CA GLN A 76 -13.68 -5.02 -14.29
C GLN A 76 -13.16 -3.61 -14.61
N ALA A 77 -12.78 -3.42 -15.88
CA ALA A 77 -12.91 -2.09 -16.47
C ALA A 77 -14.41 -1.88 -16.74
N PRO A 78 -15.04 -0.79 -16.26
CA PRO A 78 -16.39 -0.47 -16.70
C PRO A 78 -16.36 -0.28 -18.21
N GLY A 79 -17.13 -1.13 -18.90
CA GLY A 79 -17.38 -0.97 -20.32
C GLY A 79 -17.93 0.43 -20.57
N GLN A 80 -17.27 1.15 -21.47
CA GLN A 80 -17.82 2.36 -22.06
C GLN A 80 -19.09 1.93 -22.82
N GLY A 81 -20.23 2.45 -22.36
CA GLY A 81 -21.50 2.48 -23.06
C GLY A 81 -22.01 3.91 -23.08
#